data_AF-A0A073K8U6-F1
#
_entry.id   AF-A0A073K8U6-F1
#
_cell.length_a   1.000
_cell.length_b   1.000
_cell.length_c   1.000
_cell.angle_alpha   90.00
_cell.angle_beta   90.00
_cell.angle_gamma   90.00
#
_symmetry.space_group_name_H-M   'P 1'
#
loop_
_entity.id
_entity.type
_entity.pdbx_description
1 polymer ?
#
loop_
_entity_poly.entity_id
_entity_poly.type
_entity_poly.pdbx_seq_one_letter_code
_entity_poly.pdbx_strand_id
1 'polypeptide(L)'
;MYKRLFQSELLKIKRKWIWFLIFLGPIGVISLQACNFFLRYDWLTTKYAKDLWGGLIFEVQPLALVTLILGTTIITSLIAHLEHHSSSWKHLLSLPIKKRHIFLVKFILVFFLLTISCSLLLVGTIGLGLALQFDAVIPWFSIFKMSFYPYWSALPIVALQLWIAVIFHNQSIAFTIGLLGTIFTMFSTALPNWFIWRWPSLRIDWGPPLLCVTIGLVVSICMLFFETEIFARKDVHK
;
A
#
# COMPACT_ATOMS: atom_id res chain seq x y z
N MET A 1 -5.98 25.93 -3.16
CA MET A 1 -4.55 25.68 -2.87
C MET A 1 -4.18 24.20 -2.97
N TYR A 2 -4.78 23.30 -2.18
CA TYR A 2 -4.50 21.85 -2.21
C TYR A 2 -4.57 21.19 -3.59
N LYS A 3 -5.58 21.52 -4.41
CA LYS A 3 -5.72 20.98 -5.78
C LYS A 3 -4.50 21.29 -6.66
N ARG A 4 -3.99 22.52 -6.62
CA ARG A 4 -2.81 22.94 -7.41
C ARG A 4 -1.53 22.25 -6.91
N LEU A 5 -1.40 22.09 -5.59
CA LEU A 5 -0.27 21.38 -4.99
C LEU A 5 -0.29 19.89 -5.37
N PHE A 6 -1.45 19.26 -5.33
CA PHE A 6 -1.62 17.87 -5.75
C PHE A 6 -1.34 17.67 -7.25
N GLN A 7 -1.82 18.57 -8.11
CA GLN A 7 -1.49 18.56 -9.53
C GLN A 7 0.01 18.71 -9.77
N SER A 8 0.69 19.57 -9.01
CA SER A 8 2.15 19.69 -9.09
C SER A 8 2.85 18.39 -8.73
N GLU A 9 2.42 17.69 -7.68
CA GLU A 9 3.01 16.40 -7.30
C GLU A 9 2.73 15.32 -8.37
N LEU A 10 1.52 15.27 -8.93
CA LEU A 10 1.18 14.37 -10.03
C LEU A 10 2.06 14.61 -11.27
N LEU A 11 2.34 15.87 -11.60
CA LEU A 11 3.21 16.21 -12.74
C LEU A 11 4.66 15.75 -12.52
N LYS A 12 5.18 15.82 -11.29
CA LYS A 12 6.51 15.29 -10.95
C LYS A 12 6.61 13.79 -11.22
N ILE A 13 5.53 13.07 -10.99
CA ILE A 13 5.46 11.61 -11.09
C ILE A 13 5.10 11.13 -12.51
N LYS A 14 4.36 11.93 -13.28
CA LYS A 14 3.86 11.59 -14.63
C LYS A 14 4.94 11.08 -15.60
N ARG A 15 6.17 11.57 -15.50
CA ARG A 15 7.30 11.18 -16.38
C ARG A 15 8.29 10.22 -15.71
N LYS A 16 7.90 9.59 -14.60
CA LYS A 16 8.78 8.74 -13.79
C LYS A 16 8.23 7.31 -13.72
N TRP A 17 9.14 6.39 -13.41
CA TRP A 17 8.90 4.94 -13.29
C TRP A 17 7.86 4.54 -12.22
N ILE A 18 7.37 5.46 -11.41
CA ILE A 18 6.38 5.19 -10.35
C ILE A 18 5.07 4.66 -10.93
N TRP A 19 4.59 5.20 -12.06
CA TRP A 19 3.37 4.67 -12.71
C TRP A 19 3.55 3.21 -13.10
N PHE A 20 4.69 2.87 -13.72
CA PHE A 20 5.01 1.50 -14.07
C PHE A 20 4.97 0.58 -12.84
N LEU A 21 5.54 1.00 -11.71
CA LEU A 21 5.53 0.21 -10.46
C LEU A 21 4.13 -0.02 -9.88
N ILE A 22 3.23 0.97 -10.00
CA ILE A 22 1.84 0.87 -9.52
C ILE A 22 1.07 -0.21 -10.29
N PHE A 23 1.32 -0.33 -11.59
CA PHE A 23 0.75 -1.38 -12.43
C PHE A 23 1.47 -2.72 -12.23
N LEU A 24 2.80 -2.68 -12.07
CA LEU A 24 3.64 -3.88 -11.93
C LEU A 24 3.25 -4.73 -10.72
N GLY A 25 2.92 -4.10 -9.58
CA GLY A 25 2.48 -4.81 -8.38
C GLY A 25 1.30 -5.77 -8.63
N PRO A 26 0.09 -5.26 -8.94
CA PRO A 26 -1.10 -6.07 -9.16
C PRO A 26 -0.95 -6.99 -10.37
N ILE A 27 -0.34 -6.53 -11.47
CA ILE A 27 -0.09 -7.39 -12.63
C ILE A 27 0.83 -8.56 -12.26
N GLY A 28 1.90 -8.29 -11.49
CA GLY A 28 2.82 -9.32 -11.01
C GLY A 28 2.12 -10.35 -10.12
N VAL A 29 1.27 -9.89 -9.19
CA VAL A 29 0.46 -10.77 -8.34
C VAL A 29 -0.43 -11.67 -9.20
N ILE A 30 -1.20 -11.08 -10.13
CA ILE A 30 -2.15 -11.83 -10.96
C ILE A 30 -1.43 -12.78 -11.91
N SER A 31 -0.34 -12.37 -12.55
CA SER A 31 0.44 -13.24 -13.44
C SER A 31 1.06 -14.42 -12.70
N LEU A 32 1.62 -14.20 -11.51
CA LEU A 32 2.17 -15.29 -10.69
C LEU A 32 1.08 -16.27 -10.24
N GLN A 33 -0.11 -15.76 -9.90
CA GLN A 33 -1.24 -16.63 -9.57
C GLN A 33 -1.81 -17.35 -10.79
N ALA A 34 -1.83 -16.72 -11.96
CA ALA A 34 -2.20 -17.39 -13.21
C ALA A 34 -1.24 -18.55 -13.50
N CYS A 35 0.08 -18.36 -13.33
CA CYS A 35 1.05 -19.44 -13.44
C CYS A 35 0.84 -20.53 -12.37
N ASN A 36 0.54 -20.16 -11.13
CA ASN A 36 0.26 -21.12 -10.05
C ASN A 36 -0.95 -22.01 -10.39
N PHE A 37 -2.06 -21.41 -10.81
CA PHE A 37 -3.25 -22.13 -11.24
C PHE A 37 -3.03 -22.92 -12.54
N PHE A 38 -2.24 -22.42 -13.48
CA PHE A 38 -1.91 -23.15 -14.70
C PHE A 38 -1.11 -24.43 -14.42
N LEU A 39 -0.09 -24.34 -13.55
CA LEU A 39 0.78 -25.48 -13.23
C LEU A 39 0.13 -26.50 -12.27
N ARG A 40 -0.82 -26.07 -11.44
CA ARG A 40 -1.44 -26.88 -10.38
C ARG A 40 -2.95 -26.94 -10.49
N TYR A 41 -3.50 -26.78 -11.70
CA TYR A 41 -4.92 -26.60 -11.91
C TYR A 41 -5.75 -27.71 -11.26
N ASP A 42 -5.49 -28.96 -11.62
CA ASP A 42 -6.24 -30.12 -11.14
C ASP A 42 -6.17 -30.29 -9.62
N TRP A 43 -5.01 -29.99 -9.03
CA TRP A 43 -4.82 -30.08 -7.59
C TRP A 43 -5.56 -28.96 -6.85
N LEU A 44 -5.47 -27.72 -7.34
CA LEU A 44 -6.13 -26.57 -6.73
C LEU A 44 -7.65 -26.64 -6.87
N THR A 45 -8.16 -27.04 -8.03
CA THR A 45 -9.61 -27.19 -8.25
C THR A 45 -10.19 -28.32 -7.42
N THR A 46 -9.46 -29.43 -7.23
CA THR A 46 -9.86 -30.51 -6.33
C THR A 46 -9.81 -30.07 -4.86
N LYS A 47 -8.73 -29.37 -4.44
CA LYS A 47 -8.56 -28.87 -3.07
C LYS A 47 -9.66 -27.86 -2.68
N TYR A 48 -10.04 -26.99 -3.62
CA TYR A 48 -11.04 -25.95 -3.44
C TYR A 48 -12.38 -26.27 -4.10
N ALA A 49 -12.69 -27.55 -4.35
CA ALA A 49 -13.88 -27.97 -5.09
C ALA A 49 -15.20 -27.46 -4.49
N LYS A 50 -15.23 -27.15 -3.19
CA LYS A 50 -16.39 -26.58 -2.50
C LYS A 50 -16.57 -25.07 -2.74
N ASP A 51 -15.48 -24.35 -2.99
CA ASP A 51 -15.46 -22.89 -3.18
C ASP A 51 -14.19 -22.48 -3.94
N LEU A 52 -14.26 -22.53 -5.28
CA LEU A 52 -13.13 -22.19 -6.17
C LEU A 52 -12.73 -20.71 -6.03
N TRP A 53 -13.71 -19.83 -5.87
CA TRP A 53 -13.47 -18.40 -5.69
C TRP A 53 -12.79 -18.10 -4.36
N GLY A 54 -13.23 -18.74 -3.26
CA GLY A 54 -12.56 -18.66 -1.97
C GLY A 54 -11.12 -19.19 -2.03
N GLY A 55 -10.90 -20.28 -2.77
CA GLY A 55 -9.57 -20.81 -3.06
C GLY A 55 -8.66 -19.81 -3.78
N LEU A 56 -9.16 -19.16 -4.82
CA LEU A 56 -8.42 -18.11 -5.53
C LEU A 56 -8.07 -16.93 -4.64
N ILE A 57 -9.03 -16.43 -3.86
CA ILE A 57 -8.80 -15.33 -2.92
C ILE A 57 -7.73 -15.72 -1.89
N PHE A 58 -7.77 -16.97 -1.40
CA PHE A 58 -6.81 -17.49 -0.44
C PHE A 58 -5.38 -17.56 -1.01
N GLU A 59 -5.22 -17.97 -2.27
CA GLU A 59 -3.92 -18.05 -2.94
C GLU A 59 -3.39 -16.65 -3.31
N VAL A 60 -4.26 -15.71 -3.71
CA VAL A 60 -3.88 -14.33 -4.08
C VAL A 60 -3.46 -13.51 -2.86
N GLN A 61 -4.17 -13.66 -1.73
CA GLN A 61 -4.05 -12.76 -0.57
C GLN A 61 -2.62 -12.61 0.00
N PRO A 62 -1.82 -13.68 0.22
CA PRO A 62 -0.48 -13.55 0.80
C PRO A 62 0.46 -12.74 -0.09
N LEU A 63 0.45 -12.99 -1.40
CA LEU A 63 1.29 -12.29 -2.35
C LEU A 63 0.84 -10.83 -2.48
N ALA A 64 -0.48 -10.59 -2.57
CA ALA A 64 -1.05 -9.24 -2.60
C ALA A 64 -0.64 -8.41 -1.38
N LEU A 65 -0.65 -9.01 -0.19
CA LEU A 65 -0.25 -8.35 1.05
C LEU A 65 1.22 -7.92 1.02
N VAL A 66 2.13 -8.83 0.64
CA VAL A 66 3.57 -8.53 0.53
C VAL A 66 3.80 -7.44 -0.51
N THR A 67 3.16 -7.55 -1.67
CA THR A 67 3.25 -6.55 -2.74
C THR A 67 2.74 -5.18 -2.30
N LEU A 68 1.68 -5.10 -1.50
CA LEU A 68 1.13 -3.84 -0.98
C LEU A 68 2.14 -3.12 -0.07
N ILE A 69 2.76 -3.83 0.88
CA ILE A 69 3.69 -3.22 1.84
C ILE A 69 5.03 -2.87 1.17
N LEU A 70 5.54 -3.73 0.29
CA LEU A 70 6.71 -3.41 -0.53
C LEU A 70 6.43 -2.24 -1.47
N GLY A 71 5.29 -2.25 -2.15
CA GLY A 71 4.87 -1.17 -3.04
C GLY A 71 4.80 0.16 -2.30
N THR A 72 4.24 0.17 -1.09
CA THR A 72 4.24 1.34 -0.21
C THR A 72 5.65 1.83 0.09
N THR A 73 6.56 0.92 0.44
CA THR A 73 7.98 1.22 0.74
C THR A 73 8.69 1.85 -0.46
N ILE A 74 8.50 1.28 -1.65
CA ILE A 74 9.15 1.74 -2.88
C ILE A 74 8.56 3.09 -3.33
N ILE A 75 7.24 3.25 -3.29
CA ILE A 75 6.59 4.50 -3.73
C ILE A 75 6.99 5.66 -2.82
N THR A 76 6.94 5.47 -1.50
CA THR A 76 7.29 6.52 -0.52
C THR A 76 8.77 6.89 -0.61
N SER A 77 9.68 5.92 -0.77
CA SER A 77 11.11 6.19 -0.93
C SER A 77 11.41 6.90 -2.26
N LEU A 78 10.75 6.53 -3.36
CA LEU A 78 10.93 7.22 -4.64
C LEU A 78 10.41 8.65 -4.60
N ILE A 79 9.28 8.90 -3.95
CA ILE A 79 8.74 10.26 -3.78
C ILE A 79 9.74 11.12 -3.00
N ALA A 80 10.26 10.61 -1.89
CA ALA A 80 11.26 11.34 -1.10
C ALA A 80 12.57 11.55 -1.88
N HIS A 81 13.05 10.53 -2.60
CA HIS A 81 14.23 10.64 -3.45
C HIS A 81 14.10 11.78 -4.48
N LEU A 82 12.94 11.88 -5.15
CA LEU A 82 12.67 12.95 -6.10
C LEU A 82 12.76 14.33 -5.46
N GLU A 83 12.44 14.48 -4.18
CA GLU A 83 12.50 15.77 -3.48
C GLU A 83 13.90 16.16 -3.04
N HIS A 84 14.61 15.23 -2.41
CA HIS A 84 15.97 15.48 -1.92
C HIS A 84 16.94 15.71 -3.08
N HIS A 85 16.76 15.00 -4.21
CA HIS A 85 17.67 15.10 -5.35
C HIS A 85 17.42 16.30 -6.27
N SER A 86 16.20 16.83 -6.32
CA SER A 86 15.85 17.87 -7.32
C SER A 86 16.08 19.31 -6.84
N SER A 87 16.65 19.54 -5.66
CA SER A 87 16.62 20.84 -4.93
C SER A 87 15.21 21.45 -4.80
N SER A 88 14.16 20.75 -5.25
CA SER A 88 12.78 21.21 -5.22
C SER A 88 12.32 21.45 -3.81
N TRP A 89 12.87 20.72 -2.84
CA TRP A 89 12.60 20.90 -1.42
C TRP A 89 12.87 22.32 -0.94
N LYS A 90 14.01 22.91 -1.33
CA LYS A 90 14.40 24.28 -0.96
C LYS A 90 13.46 25.32 -1.60
N HIS A 91 13.08 25.10 -2.87
CA HIS A 91 12.10 25.95 -3.56
C HIS A 91 10.68 25.81 -3.01
N LEU A 92 10.27 24.62 -2.56
CA LEU A 92 8.93 24.40 -1.99
C LEU A 92 8.78 25.07 -0.62
N LEU A 93 9.87 25.13 0.14
CA LEU A 93 9.93 25.78 1.45
C LEU A 93 10.07 27.30 1.37
N SER A 94 10.49 27.85 0.23
CA SER A 94 10.50 29.31 0.02
C SER A 94 9.15 29.86 -0.40
N LEU A 95 8.20 29.00 -0.76
CA LEU A 95 6.81 29.39 -0.99
C LEU A 95 6.09 29.60 0.35
N PRO A 96 5.11 30.53 0.44
CA PRO A 96 4.33 30.77 1.65
C PRO A 96 3.28 29.66 1.90
N ILE A 97 3.72 28.40 1.87
CA ILE A 97 2.91 27.21 2.04
C ILE A 97 3.27 26.57 3.38
N LYS A 98 2.26 26.29 4.20
CA LYS A 98 2.45 25.57 5.47
C LYS A 98 3.02 24.18 5.21
N LYS A 99 4.14 23.84 5.86
CA LYS A 99 4.81 22.52 5.83
C LYS A 99 3.84 21.33 5.96
N ARG A 100 2.82 21.47 6.82
CA ARG A 100 1.76 20.46 7.02
C ARG A 100 1.00 20.10 5.74
N HIS A 101 0.75 21.09 4.88
CA HIS A 101 -0.01 20.89 3.65
C HIS A 101 0.78 20.09 2.62
N ILE A 102 2.11 20.28 2.60
CA ILE A 102 3.03 19.53 1.72
C ILE A 102 2.98 18.05 2.09
N PHE A 103 3.12 17.74 3.39
CA PHE A 103 3.07 16.36 3.88
C PHE A 103 1.71 15.70 3.60
N LEU A 104 0.60 16.38 3.89
CA LEU A 104 -0.75 15.84 3.64
C LEU A 104 -1.00 15.57 2.15
N VAL A 105 -0.56 16.45 1.26
CA VAL A 105 -0.73 16.23 -0.19
C VAL A 105 0.07 15.02 -0.68
N LYS A 106 1.25 14.77 -0.10
CA LYS A 106 2.05 13.56 -0.40
C LYS A 106 1.36 12.30 0.07
N PHE A 107 0.85 12.32 1.29
CA PHE A 107 0.07 11.20 1.81
C PHE A 107 -1.14 10.92 0.92
N ILE A 108 -1.90 11.95 0.53
CA ILE A 108 -3.03 11.82 -0.40
C ILE A 108 -2.59 11.26 -1.76
N LEU A 109 -1.41 11.66 -2.25
CA LEU A 109 -0.86 11.11 -3.48
C LEU A 109 -0.52 9.63 -3.35
N VAL A 110 0.20 9.21 -2.30
CA VAL A 110 0.50 7.79 -2.07
C VAL A 110 -0.79 6.99 -1.91
N PHE A 111 -1.75 7.52 -1.15
CA PHE A 111 -3.09 6.96 -0.99
C PHE A 111 -3.77 6.75 -2.36
N PHE A 112 -3.79 7.77 -3.21
CA PHE A 112 -4.39 7.69 -4.55
C PHE A 112 -3.71 6.63 -5.43
N LEU A 113 -2.38 6.59 -5.44
CA LEU A 113 -1.61 5.62 -6.23
C LEU A 113 -1.86 4.17 -5.77
N LEU A 114 -1.92 3.94 -4.46
CA LEU A 114 -2.25 2.62 -3.90
C LEU A 114 -3.71 2.23 -4.18
N THR A 115 -4.64 3.19 -4.16
CA THR A 115 -6.05 2.95 -4.53
C THR A 115 -6.18 2.44 -5.97
N ILE A 116 -5.41 3.01 -6.91
CA ILE A 116 -5.35 2.52 -8.30
C ILE A 116 -4.82 1.09 -8.33
N SER A 117 -3.73 0.82 -7.59
CA SER A 117 -3.12 -0.51 -7.51
C SER A 117 -4.09 -1.58 -6.97
N CYS A 118 -4.82 -1.27 -5.88
CA CYS A 118 -5.85 -2.14 -5.30
C CYS A 118 -7.05 -2.35 -6.24
N SER A 119 -7.43 -1.32 -7.00
CA SER A 119 -8.49 -1.43 -8.00
C SER A 119 -8.09 -2.36 -9.14
N LEU A 120 -6.85 -2.27 -9.61
CA LEU A 120 -6.30 -3.18 -10.61
C LEU A 120 -6.21 -4.61 -10.09
N LEU A 121 -5.81 -4.80 -8.83
CA LEU A 121 -5.81 -6.12 -8.20
C LEU A 121 -7.22 -6.72 -8.17
N LEU A 122 -8.22 -5.93 -7.74
CA LEU A 122 -9.62 -6.35 -7.73
C LEU A 122 -10.09 -6.81 -9.12
N VAL A 123 -9.90 -5.97 -10.14
CA VAL A 123 -10.30 -6.29 -11.52
C VAL A 123 -9.52 -7.49 -12.06
N GLY A 124 -8.22 -7.57 -11.77
CA GLY A 124 -7.36 -8.67 -12.19
C GLY A 124 -7.73 -10.00 -11.55
N THR A 125 -8.10 -10.02 -10.26
CA THR A 125 -8.58 -11.24 -9.59
C THR A 125 -9.90 -11.72 -10.19
N ILE A 126 -10.82 -10.81 -10.51
CA ILE A 126 -12.07 -11.16 -11.21
C ILE A 126 -11.74 -11.72 -12.60
N GLY A 127 -10.91 -11.03 -13.37
CA GLY A 127 -10.51 -11.46 -14.71
C GLY A 127 -9.86 -12.84 -14.73
N LEU A 128 -9.00 -13.12 -13.75
CA LEU A 128 -8.35 -14.43 -13.60
C LEU A 128 -9.37 -15.52 -13.24
N GLY A 129 -10.27 -15.28 -12.27
CA GLY A 129 -11.30 -16.26 -11.92
C GLY A 129 -12.24 -16.59 -13.08
N LEU A 130 -12.60 -15.58 -13.89
CA LEU A 130 -13.38 -15.78 -15.13
C LEU A 130 -12.59 -16.55 -16.20
N ALA A 131 -11.29 -16.28 -16.35
CA ALA A 131 -10.44 -16.99 -17.30
C ALA A 131 -10.26 -18.48 -16.92
N LEU A 132 -10.30 -18.81 -15.63
CA LEU A 132 -10.27 -20.18 -15.11
C LEU A 132 -11.64 -20.88 -15.14
N GLN A 133 -12.67 -20.27 -15.72
CA GLN A 133 -14.02 -20.84 -15.84
C GLN A 133 -14.67 -21.22 -14.51
N PHE A 134 -14.39 -20.47 -13.44
CA PHE A 134 -15.09 -20.66 -12.17
C PHE A 134 -16.56 -20.26 -12.28
N ASP A 135 -17.38 -20.75 -11.35
CA ASP A 135 -18.83 -20.56 -11.34
C ASP A 135 -19.25 -19.10 -11.56
N ALA A 136 -20.38 -18.92 -12.24
CA ALA A 136 -20.87 -17.60 -12.67
C ALA A 136 -21.20 -16.64 -11.51
N VAL A 137 -21.38 -17.14 -10.28
CA VAL A 137 -21.69 -16.31 -9.11
C VAL A 137 -20.40 -15.74 -8.51
N ILE A 138 -19.99 -14.58 -9.01
CA ILE A 138 -18.80 -13.86 -8.53
C ILE A 138 -19.04 -13.32 -7.09
N PRO A 139 -18.18 -13.64 -6.11
CA PRO A 139 -18.30 -13.10 -4.75
C PRO A 139 -17.67 -11.71 -4.64
N TRP A 140 -18.35 -10.71 -5.23
CA TRP A 140 -17.90 -9.32 -5.30
C TRP A 140 -17.42 -8.76 -3.96
N PHE A 141 -18.16 -9.02 -2.89
CA PHE A 141 -17.83 -8.52 -1.55
C PHE A 141 -16.53 -9.12 -1.01
N SER A 142 -16.30 -10.42 -1.20
CA SER A 142 -15.09 -11.10 -0.73
C SER A 142 -13.84 -10.64 -1.47
N ILE A 143 -13.94 -10.43 -2.79
CA ILE A 143 -12.84 -9.91 -3.60
C ILE A 143 -12.55 -8.46 -3.22
N PHE A 144 -13.59 -7.63 -3.06
CA PHE A 144 -13.44 -6.25 -2.58
C PHE A 144 -12.74 -6.19 -1.23
N LYS A 145 -13.17 -7.05 -0.29
CA LYS A 145 -12.57 -7.16 1.04
C LYS A 145 -11.09 -7.54 0.95
N MET A 146 -10.73 -8.52 0.12
CA MET A 146 -9.35 -8.94 -0.08
C MET A 146 -8.48 -7.81 -0.65
N SER A 147 -9.00 -7.00 -1.58
CA SER A 147 -8.22 -5.93 -2.21
C SER A 147 -8.08 -4.65 -1.36
N PHE A 148 -9.13 -4.25 -0.64
CA PHE A 148 -9.17 -2.93 0.03
C PHE A 148 -8.98 -2.98 1.55
N TYR A 149 -9.39 -4.03 2.24
CA TYR A 149 -9.27 -4.06 3.71
C TYR A 149 -7.80 -4.09 4.17
N PRO A 150 -6.89 -4.88 3.56
CA PRO A 150 -5.47 -4.82 3.90
C PRO A 150 -4.88 -3.42 3.68
N TYR A 151 -5.28 -2.78 2.59
CA TYR A 151 -4.86 -1.43 2.24
C TYR A 151 -5.28 -0.38 3.26
N TRP A 152 -6.55 -0.35 3.66
CA TRP A 152 -6.99 0.60 4.68
C TRP A 152 -6.41 0.31 6.06
N SER A 153 -6.21 -0.96 6.39
CA SER A 153 -5.54 -1.36 7.64
C SER A 153 -4.04 -0.99 7.64
N ALA A 154 -3.42 -0.85 6.46
CA ALA A 154 -2.01 -0.49 6.29
C ALA A 154 -1.73 1.01 6.28
N LEU A 155 -2.74 1.89 6.32
CA LEU A 155 -2.51 3.34 6.28
C LEU A 155 -1.58 3.90 7.39
N PRO A 156 -1.55 3.36 8.63
CA PRO A 156 -0.54 3.73 9.62
C PRO A 156 0.89 3.48 9.13
N ILE A 157 1.11 2.34 8.46
CA ILE A 157 2.41 1.98 7.87
C ILE A 157 2.74 2.94 6.73
N VAL A 158 1.76 3.30 5.89
CA VAL A 158 1.95 4.28 4.81
C VAL A 158 2.38 5.64 5.38
N ALA A 159 1.72 6.12 6.44
CA ALA A 159 2.04 7.40 7.09
C ALA A 159 3.46 7.37 7.68
N LEU A 160 3.76 6.35 8.49
CA LEU A 160 5.07 6.16 9.11
C LEU A 160 6.17 6.07 8.06
N GLN A 161 5.96 5.28 7.01
CA GLN A 161 6.96 5.08 5.96
C GLN A 161 7.22 6.37 5.19
N LEU A 162 6.18 7.15 4.89
CA LEU A 162 6.32 8.47 4.26
C LEU A 162 7.07 9.44 5.17
N TRP A 163 6.76 9.46 6.46
CA TRP A 163 7.41 10.31 7.44
C TRP A 163 8.91 10.02 7.55
N ILE A 164 9.28 8.74 7.66
CA ILE A 164 10.67 8.30 7.64
C ILE A 164 11.36 8.74 6.34
N ALA A 165 10.75 8.49 5.18
CA ALA A 165 11.33 8.84 3.90
C ALA A 165 11.59 10.36 3.74
N VAL A 166 10.70 11.19 4.27
CA VAL A 166 10.85 12.65 4.24
C VAL A 166 11.93 13.14 5.22
N ILE A 167 12.03 12.54 6.40
CA ILE A 167 12.99 12.96 7.43
C ILE A 167 14.43 12.57 7.10
N PHE A 168 14.64 11.36 6.58
CA PHE A 168 15.97 10.87 6.29
C PHE A 168 16.39 11.28 4.89
N HIS A 169 17.47 12.06 4.79
CA HIS A 169 18.06 12.43 3.49
C HIS A 169 18.59 11.19 2.74
N ASN A 170 19.12 10.21 3.49
CA ASN A 170 19.58 8.95 2.92
C ASN A 170 18.38 8.01 2.66
N GLN A 171 18.03 7.88 1.38
CA GLN A 171 16.90 7.07 0.92
C GLN A 171 17.05 5.57 1.20
N SER A 172 18.29 5.08 1.26
CA SER A 172 18.55 3.68 1.58
C SER A 172 18.07 3.31 2.98
N ILE A 173 18.12 4.24 3.95
CA ILE A 173 17.65 3.99 5.32
C ILE A 173 16.13 3.79 5.33
N ALA A 174 15.40 4.72 4.70
CA ALA A 174 13.95 4.64 4.61
C ALA A 174 13.49 3.36 3.89
N PHE A 175 14.18 3.01 2.80
CA PHE A 175 13.92 1.79 2.06
C PHE A 175 14.17 0.52 2.90
N THR A 176 15.31 0.43 3.60
CA THR A 176 15.63 -0.72 4.47
C THR A 176 14.62 -0.89 5.59
N ILE A 177 14.16 0.20 6.22
CA ILE A 177 13.14 0.13 7.27
C ILE A 177 11.82 -0.42 6.71
N GLY A 178 11.40 0.04 5.54
CA GLY A 178 10.18 -0.48 4.91
C GLY A 178 10.31 -1.94 4.43
N LEU A 179 11.52 -2.34 4.00
CA LEU A 179 11.82 -3.73 3.66
C LEU A 179 11.71 -4.64 4.89
N LEU A 180 12.28 -4.23 6.03
CA LEU A 180 12.11 -4.93 7.32
C LEU A 180 10.63 -5.01 7.71
N GLY A 181 9.88 -3.91 7.51
CA GLY A 181 8.44 -3.88 7.69
C GLY A 181 7.69 -4.93 6.86
N THR A 182 8.11 -5.13 5.60
CA THR A 182 7.55 -6.18 4.75
C THR A 182 7.84 -7.56 5.33
N ILE A 183 9.07 -7.82 5.77
CA ILE A 183 9.44 -9.10 6.39
C ILE A 183 8.54 -9.36 7.60
N PHE A 184 8.31 -8.36 8.45
CA PHE A 184 7.37 -8.50 9.57
C PHE A 184 5.95 -8.88 9.11
N THR A 185 5.44 -8.31 8.02
CA THR A 185 4.11 -8.68 7.52
C THR A 185 4.02 -10.13 7.06
N MET A 186 5.12 -10.70 6.53
CA MET A 186 5.18 -12.13 6.17
C MET A 186 5.06 -13.03 7.39
N PHE A 187 5.60 -12.61 8.53
CA PHE A 187 5.51 -13.31 9.82
C PHE A 187 4.39 -12.78 10.72
N SER A 188 3.37 -12.14 10.13
CA SER A 188 2.31 -11.44 10.87
C SER A 188 1.58 -12.30 11.91
N THR A 189 1.44 -13.61 11.68
CA THR A 189 0.81 -14.55 12.62
C THR A 189 1.58 -14.72 13.93
N ALA A 190 2.90 -14.55 13.91
CA ALA A 190 3.76 -14.63 15.08
C ALA A 190 3.86 -13.30 15.86
N LEU A 191 3.36 -12.20 15.29
CA LEU A 191 3.49 -10.87 15.88
C LEU A 191 2.34 -10.57 16.85
N PRO A 192 2.55 -9.75 17.89
CA PRO A 192 1.47 -9.33 18.78
C PRO A 192 0.36 -8.57 18.07
N ASN A 193 -0.89 -8.66 18.56
CA ASN A 193 -2.05 -8.01 17.95
C ASN A 193 -1.97 -6.46 17.93
N TRP A 194 -1.22 -5.84 18.83
CA TRP A 194 -1.00 -4.39 18.86
C TRP A 194 0.00 -3.89 17.80
N PHE A 195 0.73 -4.80 17.14
CA PHE A 195 1.78 -4.43 16.21
C PHE A 195 1.22 -4.05 14.84
N ILE A 196 1.47 -2.81 14.39
CA ILE A 196 0.82 -2.23 13.19
C ILE A 196 1.05 -3.03 11.91
N TRP A 197 2.19 -3.72 11.78
CA TRP A 197 2.53 -4.57 10.63
C TRP A 197 1.72 -5.88 10.58
N ARG A 198 1.05 -6.26 11.68
CA ARG A 198 0.14 -7.42 11.68
C ARG A 198 -1.22 -7.07 11.08
N TRP A 199 -1.73 -5.86 11.28
CA TRP A 199 -3.12 -5.50 10.93
C TRP A 199 -3.48 -5.69 9.44
N PRO A 200 -2.60 -5.40 8.48
CA PRO A 200 -2.87 -5.64 7.06
C PRO A 200 -3.14 -7.11 6.71
N SER A 201 -2.69 -8.06 7.54
CA SER A 201 -3.02 -9.49 7.37
C SER A 201 -4.49 -9.80 7.61
N LEU A 202 -5.22 -8.90 8.28
CA LEU A 202 -6.62 -9.06 8.71
C LEU A 202 -6.89 -10.26 9.63
N ARG A 203 -5.83 -10.87 10.16
CA ARG A 203 -5.88 -12.04 11.04
C ARG A 203 -5.44 -11.63 12.45
N ILE A 204 -6.38 -11.10 13.23
CA ILE A 204 -6.17 -10.74 14.63
C ILE A 204 -7.18 -11.47 15.51
N ASP A 205 -6.78 -11.78 16.74
CA ASP A 205 -7.64 -12.52 17.67
C ASP A 205 -8.75 -11.64 18.28
N TRP A 206 -8.64 -10.33 18.11
CA TRP A 206 -9.55 -9.33 18.71
C TRP A 206 -10.91 -9.22 18.01
N GLY A 207 -11.12 -9.86 16.85
CA GLY A 207 -12.44 -9.90 16.22
C GLY A 207 -12.41 -9.77 14.69
N PRO A 208 -13.45 -9.19 14.08
CA PRO A 208 -13.65 -9.26 12.64
C PRO A 208 -12.62 -8.40 11.88
N PRO A 209 -12.34 -8.70 10.60
CA PRO A 209 -11.44 -7.91 9.76
C PRO A 209 -11.76 -6.41 9.67
N LEU A 210 -13.03 -6.03 9.90
CA LEU A 210 -13.44 -4.63 9.91
C LEU A 210 -12.79 -3.85 11.06
N LEU A 211 -12.49 -4.51 12.18
CA LEU A 211 -11.82 -3.90 13.32
C LEU A 211 -10.37 -3.50 12.97
N CYS A 212 -9.65 -4.29 12.16
CA CYS A 212 -8.34 -3.89 11.64
C CYS A 212 -8.43 -2.61 10.82
N VAL A 213 -9.47 -2.48 10.00
CA VAL A 213 -9.69 -1.32 9.15
C VAL A 213 -9.98 -0.08 10.00
N THR A 214 -10.89 -0.18 10.97
CA THR A 214 -11.25 0.97 11.82
C THR A 214 -10.07 1.43 12.67
N ILE A 215 -9.35 0.51 13.30
CA ILE A 215 -8.14 0.84 14.07
C ILE A 215 -7.07 1.44 13.16
N GLY A 216 -6.83 0.85 11.98
CA GLY A 216 -5.87 1.36 11.01
C GLY A 216 -6.18 2.80 10.58
N LEU A 217 -7.45 3.11 10.30
CA LEU A 217 -7.88 4.47 9.96
C LEU A 217 -7.68 5.45 11.11
N VAL A 218 -8.12 5.09 12.32
CA VAL A 218 -8.00 5.96 13.51
C VAL A 218 -6.53 6.23 13.83
N VAL A 219 -5.70 5.19 13.87
CA VAL A 219 -4.27 5.32 14.16
C VAL A 219 -3.57 6.12 13.07
N SER A 220 -3.91 5.93 11.80
CA SER A 220 -3.35 6.73 10.71
C SER A 220 -3.67 8.21 10.87
N ILE A 221 -4.90 8.58 11.21
CA ILE A 221 -5.29 9.98 11.46
C ILE A 221 -4.48 10.57 12.62
N CYS A 222 -4.35 9.84 13.73
CA CYS A 222 -3.54 10.26 14.87
C CYS A 222 -2.07 10.46 14.47
N MET A 223 -1.46 9.51 13.74
CA MET A 223 -0.08 9.61 13.27
C MET A 223 0.12 10.81 12.36
N LEU A 224 -0.76 11.04 11.38
CA LEU A 224 -0.68 12.21 10.50
C LEU A 224 -0.73 13.53 11.29
N PHE A 225 -1.55 13.59 12.34
CA PHE A 225 -1.60 14.76 13.22
C PHE A 225 -0.25 14.99 13.93
N PHE A 226 0.31 13.95 14.56
CA PHE A 226 1.61 14.04 15.23
C PHE A 226 2.76 14.36 14.27
N GLU A 227 2.81 13.68 13.12
CA GLU A 227 3.86 13.84 12.11
C GLU A 227 3.85 15.27 11.54
N THR A 228 2.68 15.85 11.29
CA THR A 228 2.56 17.22 10.79
C THR A 228 2.93 18.27 11.83
N GLU A 229 2.66 18.03 13.13
CA GLU A 229 3.12 18.89 14.23
C GLU A 229 4.64 18.87 14.34
N ILE A 230 5.25 17.68 14.35
CA ILE A 230 6.72 17.51 14.41
C ILE A 230 7.38 18.18 13.20
N PHE A 231 6.82 17.96 12.02
CA PHE A 231 7.36 18.51 10.78
C PHE A 231 7.22 20.03 10.70
N ALA A 232 6.17 20.61 11.30
CA ALA A 232 6.01 22.06 11.40
C ALA A 232 7.10 22.71 12.28
N ARG A 233 7.51 22.03 13.36
CA ARG A 233 8.52 22.52 14.32
C ARG A 233 9.96 22.36 13.84
N LYS A 234 10.22 21.51 12.84
CA LYS A 234 11.57 21.25 12.34
C LYS A 234 12.02 22.40 11.43
N ASP A 235 12.95 23.23 11.87
CA ASP A 235 13.56 24.26 11.05
C ASP A 235 14.48 23.64 10.00
N VAL A 236 14.30 24.08 8.75
CA VAL A 236 15.10 23.60 7.62
C VAL A 236 16.35 24.48 7.52
N HIS A 237 17.21 24.33 8.51
CA HIS A 237 18.59 24.78 8.45
C HIS A 237 19.50 23.58 8.72
N LYS A 238 19.81 22.86 7.65
CA LYS A 238 21.05 22.14 7.36
C LYS A 238 20.95 21.49 5.99
#